data_AF-L0HH21-F1
#
_entry.id   AF-L0HH21-F1
#
_cell.length_a   1.000
_cell.length_b   1.000
_cell.length_c   1.000
_cell.angle_alpha   90.00
_cell.angle_beta   90.00
_cell.angle_gamma   90.00
#
_symmetry.space_group_name_H-M   'P 1'
#
loop_
_entity.id
_entity.type
_entity.pdbx_description
1 polymer ?
#
loop_
_entity_poly.entity_id
_entity_poly.type
_entity_poly.pdbx_seq_one_letter_code
_entity_poly.pdbx_strand_id
1 'polypeptide(L)'
;MIHRRARAHRALRDAIPIAKARGLIQLAMGGPERIYDLSIVSKIPIVFATIMFAPKILAPVPELVEYYASDLARLRVIARDAAIVTELWIRSRHGTWRFFQVTPSTIVEIDRDGNRLESGKTIEYLAGVAEREKSGGVTPSL
;
A
#
# COMPACT_ATOMS: atom_id res chain seq x y z
N MET A 1 -21.34 14.89 -0.89
CA MET A 1 -21.09 13.58 -0.24
C MET A 1 -19.74 13.62 0.47
N ILE A 2 -19.70 14.07 1.74
CA ILE A 2 -18.49 14.47 2.47
C ILE A 2 -18.19 13.43 3.56
N HIS A 3 -17.70 12.24 3.23
CA HIS A 3 -17.25 11.24 4.23
C HIS A 3 -15.88 10.60 3.89
N ARG A 4 -15.21 11.00 2.80
CA ARG A 4 -14.00 10.30 2.29
C ARG A 4 -12.66 10.76 2.90
N ARG A 5 -12.66 11.70 3.85
CA ARG A 5 -11.45 12.37 4.39
C ARG A 5 -11.18 12.19 5.89
N ALA A 6 -11.84 11.26 6.58
CA ALA A 6 -11.26 10.69 7.80
C ALA A 6 -10.10 9.74 7.42
N ARG A 7 -9.11 10.29 6.69
CA ARG A 7 -7.92 9.59 6.18
C ARG A 7 -7.03 9.27 7.38
N ALA A 8 -7.00 7.98 7.74
CA ALA A 8 -5.78 7.20 7.86
C ALA A 8 -4.59 7.74 8.70
N HIS A 9 -4.72 8.69 9.63
CA HIS A 9 -3.58 9.04 10.51
C HIS A 9 -3.00 7.81 11.23
N ARG A 10 -3.87 6.90 11.68
CA ARG A 10 -3.46 5.62 12.28
C ARG A 10 -2.86 4.66 11.23
N ALA A 11 -3.48 4.53 10.06
CA ALA A 11 -2.97 3.64 9.01
C ALA A 11 -1.62 4.11 8.44
N LEU A 12 -1.38 5.42 8.33
CA LEU A 12 -0.09 5.97 7.95
C LEU A 12 0.99 5.65 8.98
N ARG A 13 0.69 5.79 10.28
CA ARG A 13 1.62 5.41 11.35
C ARG A 13 2.00 3.93 11.25
N ASP A 14 1.03 3.06 10.98
CA ASP A 14 1.25 1.62 10.84
C ASP A 14 1.98 1.26 9.53
N ALA A 15 1.87 2.09 8.49
CA ALA A 15 2.58 1.90 7.21
C ALA A 15 4.07 2.25 7.28
N ILE A 16 4.46 3.19 8.15
CA ILE A 16 5.85 3.63 8.31
C ILE A 16 6.84 2.47 8.54
N PRO A 17 6.62 1.52 9.48
CA PRO A 17 7.55 0.41 9.67
C PRO A 17 7.66 -0.50 8.44
N ILE A 18 6.55 -0.73 7.71
CA ILE A 18 6.56 -1.50 6.46
C ILE A 18 7.41 -0.78 5.40
N ALA A 19 7.21 0.53 5.24
CA ALA A 19 7.95 1.34 4.28
C ALA A 19 9.45 1.43 4.62
N LYS A 20 9.80 1.57 5.91
CA LYS A 20 11.19 1.62 6.38
C LYS A 20 11.94 0.32 6.13
N ALA A 21 11.27 -0.83 6.18
CA ALA A 21 11.89 -2.11 5.84
C ALA A 21 12.32 -2.19 4.36
N ARG A 22 11.68 -1.39 3.48
CA ARG A 22 11.98 -1.34 2.04
C ARG A 22 13.01 -0.28 1.66
N GLY A 23 13.26 0.72 2.52
CA GLY A 23 14.22 1.78 2.24
C GLY A 23 14.03 3.05 3.06
N LEU A 24 14.68 4.13 2.61
CA LEU A 24 14.52 5.44 3.22
C LEU A 24 13.15 6.01 2.87
N ILE A 25 12.46 6.59 3.85
CA ILE A 25 11.11 7.12 3.65
C ILE A 25 11.07 8.64 3.67
N GLN A 26 10.23 9.23 2.84
CA GLN A 26 9.85 10.65 2.94
C GLN A 26 8.33 10.75 3.02
N LEU A 27 7.82 11.55 3.96
CA LEU A 27 6.38 11.76 4.09
C LEU A 27 5.95 12.96 3.25
N ALA A 28 4.87 12.80 2.50
CA ALA A 28 4.30 13.91 1.77
C ALA A 28 3.66 14.93 2.72
N MET A 29 3.87 16.22 2.45
CA MET A 29 3.21 17.29 3.20
C MET A 29 1.69 17.15 3.11
N GLY A 30 0.99 17.38 4.22
CA GLY A 30 -0.47 17.36 4.26
C GLY A 30 -1.07 18.44 3.37
N GLY A 31 -2.21 18.15 2.74
CA GLY A 31 -2.93 19.13 1.92
C GLY A 31 -4.04 18.51 1.07
N PRO A 32 -5.00 19.32 0.59
CA PRO A 32 -6.10 18.85 -0.25
C PRO A 32 -5.63 18.25 -1.59
N GLU A 33 -4.51 18.77 -2.12
CA GLU A 33 -3.92 18.35 -3.39
C GLU A 33 -2.96 17.18 -3.26
N ARG A 34 -2.76 16.63 -2.06
CA ARG A 34 -1.83 15.52 -1.83
C ARG A 34 -2.24 14.29 -2.66
N ILE A 35 -1.32 13.83 -3.50
CA ILE A 35 -1.54 12.68 -4.41
C ILE A 35 -1.07 11.37 -3.76
N TYR A 36 0.04 11.40 -3.02
CA TYR A 36 0.64 10.26 -2.32
C TYR A 36 0.89 10.59 -0.84
N ASP A 37 1.03 9.57 0.01
CA ASP A 37 1.21 9.76 1.45
C ASP A 37 2.67 9.65 1.88
N LEU A 38 3.42 8.74 1.26
CA LEU A 38 4.86 8.58 1.48
C LEU A 38 5.57 8.17 0.20
N SER A 39 6.87 8.47 0.11
CA SER A 39 7.77 7.87 -0.85
C SER A 39 8.77 6.95 -0.16
N ILE A 40 9.24 5.94 -0.89
CA ILE A 40 10.31 5.04 -0.49
C ILE A 40 11.43 5.20 -1.51
N VAL A 41 12.57 5.67 -1.03
CA VAL A 41 13.80 5.84 -1.80
C VAL A 41 14.68 4.64 -1.53
N SER A 42 14.86 3.81 -2.56
CA SER A 42 15.77 2.67 -2.60
C SER A 42 16.75 2.82 -3.78
N LYS A 43 17.61 1.84 -4.05
CA LYS A 43 18.61 1.89 -5.14
C LYS A 43 18.03 2.20 -6.54
N ILE A 44 16.73 1.97 -6.78
CA ILE A 44 15.86 2.23 -7.95
C ILE A 44 14.95 0.99 -8.08
N PRO A 45 13.61 1.13 -8.23
CA PRO A 45 12.85 2.37 -8.44
C PRO A 45 12.49 3.15 -7.17
N ILE A 46 12.10 4.42 -7.36
CA ILE A 46 11.46 5.24 -6.33
C ILE A 46 9.99 4.85 -6.28
N VAL A 47 9.48 4.57 -5.08
CA VAL A 47 8.08 4.21 -4.87
C VAL A 47 7.31 5.38 -4.29
N PHE A 48 6.17 5.73 -4.86
CA PHE A 48 5.19 6.63 -4.26
C PHE A 48 3.96 5.83 -3.83
N ALA A 49 3.67 5.80 -2.53
CA ALA A 49 2.57 5.03 -1.97
C ALA A 49 1.44 5.93 -1.44
N THR A 50 0.20 5.54 -1.75
CA THR A 50 -1.01 6.07 -1.09
C THR A 50 -1.62 5.01 -0.20
N ILE A 51 -1.99 5.41 1.02
CA ILE A 51 -2.52 4.55 2.06
C ILE A 51 -3.99 4.85 2.27
N MET A 52 -4.82 3.82 2.06
CA MET A 52 -6.27 3.92 2.14
C MET A 52 -6.83 2.87 3.10
N PHE A 53 -8.00 3.15 3.66
CA PHE A 53 -8.80 2.11 4.30
C PHE A 53 -9.63 1.37 3.26
N ALA A 54 -9.65 0.04 3.36
CA ALA A 54 -10.52 -0.81 2.55
C ALA A 54 -11.68 -1.34 3.40
N PRO A 55 -12.95 -1.02 3.06
CA PRO A 55 -14.10 -1.63 3.70
C PRO A 55 -14.22 -3.12 3.36
N LYS A 56 -13.79 -3.53 2.17
CA LYS A 56 -13.75 -4.92 1.69
C LYS A 56 -12.32 -5.31 1.31
N ILE A 57 -11.52 -5.67 2.32
CA ILE A 57 -10.10 -6.01 2.09
C ILE A 57 -9.92 -7.24 1.18
N LEU A 58 -10.88 -8.15 1.14
CA LEU A 58 -10.84 -9.37 0.31
C LEU A 58 -11.49 -9.21 -1.07
N ALA A 59 -11.93 -8.01 -1.43
CA ALA A 59 -12.50 -7.77 -2.75
C ALA A 59 -11.50 -8.12 -3.87
N PRO A 60 -11.96 -8.70 -4.99
CA PRO A 60 -11.10 -9.01 -6.12
C PRO A 60 -10.61 -7.71 -6.78
N VAL A 61 -9.51 -7.81 -7.53
CA VAL A 61 -8.87 -6.65 -8.19
C VAL A 61 -9.84 -5.81 -9.01
N PRO A 62 -10.74 -6.36 -9.86
CA PRO A 62 -11.69 -5.55 -10.62
C PRO A 62 -12.59 -4.67 -9.75
N GLU A 63 -13.11 -5.19 -8.63
CA GLU A 63 -13.94 -4.43 -7.69
C GLU A 63 -13.12 -3.33 -6.99
N LEU A 64 -11.86 -3.61 -6.64
CA LEU A 64 -10.96 -2.62 -6.05
C LEU A 64 -10.62 -1.50 -7.05
N VAL A 65 -10.39 -1.84 -8.32
CA VAL A 65 -10.12 -0.85 -9.39
C VAL A 65 -11.29 0.11 -9.55
N GLU A 66 -12.52 -0.42 -9.56
CA GLU A 66 -13.73 0.41 -9.63
C GLU A 66 -13.88 1.30 -8.39
N TYR A 67 -13.75 0.71 -7.19
CA TYR A 67 -13.90 1.43 -5.93
C TYR A 67 -12.88 2.57 -5.75
N TYR A 68 -11.64 2.36 -6.18
CA TYR A 68 -10.55 3.32 -6.07
C TYR A 68 -10.26 4.11 -7.37
N ALA A 69 -11.16 4.07 -8.36
CA ALA A 69 -10.91 4.63 -9.70
C ALA A 69 -10.34 6.06 -9.68
N SER A 70 -10.92 6.97 -8.88
CA SER A 70 -10.45 8.36 -8.79
C SER A 70 -9.05 8.47 -8.15
N ASP A 71 -8.74 7.67 -7.13
CA ASP A 71 -7.44 7.70 -6.46
C ASP A 71 -6.35 7.08 -7.36
N LEU A 72 -6.68 6.00 -8.08
CA LEU A 72 -5.81 5.38 -9.08
C LEU A 72 -5.52 6.33 -10.24
N ALA A 73 -6.53 7.07 -10.71
CA ALA A 73 -6.33 8.08 -11.75
C ALA A 73 -5.32 9.16 -11.32
N ARG A 74 -5.41 9.63 -10.06
CA ARG A 74 -4.44 10.61 -9.51
C ARG A 74 -3.04 10.02 -9.38
N LEU A 75 -2.91 8.78 -8.89
CA LEU A 75 -1.62 8.10 -8.79
C LEU A 75 -0.94 7.92 -10.15
N ARG A 76 -1.71 7.57 -11.19
CA ARG A 76 -1.20 7.42 -12.57
C ARG A 76 -0.62 8.70 -13.16
N VAL A 77 -0.93 9.88 -12.62
CA VAL A 77 -0.30 11.14 -13.03
C VAL A 77 1.18 11.17 -12.64
N ILE A 78 1.57 10.53 -11.53
CA ILE A 78 2.95 10.50 -11.02
C ILE A 78 3.83 9.56 -11.87
N ALA A 79 3.34 8.35 -12.17
CA ALA A 79 4.14 7.28 -12.78
C ALA A 79 4.26 7.41 -14.31
N ARG A 80 4.93 8.48 -14.77
CA ARG A 80 5.27 8.68 -16.20
C ARG A 80 6.69 8.22 -16.57
N ASP A 81 7.51 7.90 -15.58
CA ASP A 81 8.90 7.51 -15.74
C ASP A 81 9.13 6.06 -15.29
N ALA A 82 9.97 5.30 -15.99
CA ALA A 82 10.27 3.91 -15.68
C ALA A 82 11.00 3.72 -14.33
N ALA A 83 11.68 4.76 -13.83
CA ALA A 83 12.30 4.77 -12.51
C ALA A 83 11.30 5.02 -11.36
N ILE A 84 10.03 5.26 -11.69
CA ILE A 84 8.97 5.57 -10.73
C ILE A 84 7.94 4.45 -10.69
N VAL A 85 7.69 3.93 -9.50
CA VAL A 85 6.59 3.02 -9.21
C VAL A 85 5.57 3.75 -8.34
N THR A 86 4.29 3.57 -8.63
CA THR A 86 3.21 4.03 -7.75
C THR A 86 2.49 2.84 -7.15
N GLU A 87 2.14 2.96 -5.88
CA GLU A 87 1.53 1.87 -5.13
C GLU A 87 0.27 2.34 -4.38
N LEU A 88 -0.73 1.47 -4.36
CA LEU A 88 -1.91 1.59 -3.52
C LEU A 88 -1.78 0.59 -2.36
N TRP A 89 -1.73 1.10 -1.14
CA TRP A 89 -1.69 0.28 0.06
C TRP A 89 -3.04 0.39 0.75
N ILE A 90 -3.70 -0.74 0.93
CA ILE A 90 -5.00 -0.78 1.60
C ILE A 90 -4.90 -1.52 2.92
N ARG A 91 -5.52 -0.95 3.94
CA ARG A 91 -5.59 -1.53 5.27
C ARG A 91 -7.03 -1.82 5.65
N SER A 92 -7.30 -3.00 6.19
CA SER A 92 -8.58 -3.31 6.81
C SER A 92 -8.73 -2.60 8.15
N ARG A 93 -9.95 -2.56 8.69
CA ARG A 93 -10.19 -2.10 10.07
C ARG A 93 -9.41 -2.92 11.10
N HIS A 94 -9.23 -4.22 10.84
CA HIS A 94 -8.57 -5.17 11.73
C HIS A 94 -7.04 -5.20 11.60
N GLY A 95 -6.44 -4.42 10.69
CA GLY A 95 -4.99 -4.31 10.57
C GLY A 95 -4.37 -5.11 9.42
N THR A 96 -5.17 -5.90 8.69
CA THR A 96 -4.71 -6.61 7.49
C THR A 96 -4.31 -5.63 6.40
N TRP A 97 -3.15 -5.86 5.78
CA TRP A 97 -2.66 -5.08 4.67
C TRP A 97 -2.72 -5.85 3.35
N ARG A 98 -3.04 -5.14 2.27
CA ARG A 98 -2.75 -5.58 0.90
C ARG A 98 -2.05 -4.44 0.17
N PHE A 99 -1.12 -4.80 -0.70
CA PHE A 99 -0.29 -3.87 -1.42
C PHE A 99 -0.46 -4.09 -2.90
N PHE A 100 -0.51 -3.01 -3.67
CA PHE A 100 -0.66 -3.11 -5.11
C PHE A 100 0.24 -2.13 -5.82
N GLN A 101 0.96 -2.61 -6.84
CA GLN A 101 1.57 -1.78 -7.85
C GLN A 101 0.48 -1.25 -8.78
N VAL A 102 0.45 0.05 -9.01
CA VAL A 102 -0.46 0.69 -9.95
C VAL A 102 0.15 0.64 -11.35
N THR A 103 -0.65 0.18 -12.32
CA THR A 103 -0.29 0.14 -13.74
C THR A 103 -1.19 1.10 -14.53
N PRO A 104 -0.91 1.38 -15.81
CA PRO A 104 -1.74 2.27 -16.62
C PRO A 104 -3.22 1.87 -16.69
N SER A 105 -3.52 0.57 -16.70
CA SER A 105 -4.89 0.05 -16.87
C SER A 105 -5.47 -0.58 -15.59
N THR A 106 -4.65 -1.18 -14.75
CA THR A 106 -5.11 -1.95 -13.57
C THR A 106 -4.19 -1.76 -12.36
N ILE A 107 -4.38 -2.57 -11.32
CA ILE A 107 -3.45 -2.77 -10.22
C ILE A 107 -2.99 -4.22 -10.18
N VAL A 108 -1.74 -4.45 -9.77
CA VAL A 108 -1.14 -5.78 -9.62
C VAL A 108 -0.77 -5.96 -8.15
N GLU A 109 -1.21 -7.05 -7.55
CA GLU A 109 -0.93 -7.32 -6.14
C GLU A 109 0.56 -7.62 -5.92
N ILE A 110 1.11 -7.04 -4.88
CA ILE A 110 2.50 -7.20 -4.45
C ILE A 110 2.53 -7.59 -2.97
N ASP A 111 3.61 -8.23 -2.54
CA ASP A 111 3.88 -8.49 -1.14
C ASP A 111 4.34 -7.21 -0.40
N ARG A 112 4.60 -7.35 0.89
CA ARG A 112 5.06 -6.26 1.76
C ARG A 112 6.43 -5.70 1.40
N ASP A 113 7.22 -6.43 0.62
CA ASP A 113 8.57 -6.06 0.21
C ASP A 113 8.57 -5.42 -1.20
N GLY A 114 7.47 -5.57 -1.94
CA GLY A 114 7.23 -5.02 -3.26
C GLY A 114 7.35 -6.03 -4.41
N ASN A 115 7.46 -7.32 -4.10
CA ASN A 115 7.51 -8.38 -5.12
C ASN A 115 6.10 -8.73 -5.58
N ARG A 116 5.92 -9.03 -6.87
CA ARG A 116 4.62 -9.43 -7.40
C ARG A 116 4.16 -10.74 -6.77
N LEU A 117 2.90 -10.78 -6.34
CA LEU A 117 2.25 -12.03 -5.97
C LEU A 117 1.73 -12.72 -7.24
N GLU A 118 1.86 -14.04 -7.29
CA GLU A 118 1.17 -14.82 -8.30
C GLU A 118 -0.34 -14.74 -8.12
N SER A 119 -1.07 -14.75 -9.23
CA SER A 119 -2.54 -14.69 -9.22
C SER A 119 -3.11 -15.86 -8.40
N GLY A 120 -4.02 -15.56 -7.46
CA GLY A 120 -4.64 -16.55 -6.58
C GLY A 120 -3.91 -16.79 -5.25
N LYS A 121 -2.68 -16.29 -5.05
CA LYS A 121 -1.92 -16.48 -3.80
C LYS A 121 -2.22 -15.46 -2.70
N THR A 122 -3.21 -14.58 -2.89
CA THR A 122 -3.58 -13.53 -1.92
C THR A 122 -3.89 -14.10 -0.52
N ILE A 123 -4.75 -15.12 -0.44
CA ILE A 123 -5.21 -15.67 0.85
C ILE A 123 -4.07 -16.39 1.57
N GLU A 124 -3.29 -17.19 0.84
CA GLU A 124 -2.12 -17.89 1.38
C GLU A 124 -1.08 -16.90 1.93
N TYR A 125 -0.78 -15.85 1.17
CA TYR A 125 0.13 -14.80 1.61
C TYR A 125 -0.38 -14.11 2.89
N LEU A 126 -1.65 -13.71 2.93
CA LEU A 126 -2.23 -13.06 4.11
C LEU A 126 -2.24 -13.97 5.35
N ALA A 127 -2.46 -15.26 5.17
CA ALA A 127 -2.37 -16.24 6.25
C ALA A 127 -0.94 -16.33 6.80
N GLY A 128 0.06 -16.46 5.91
CA GLY A 128 1.47 -16.52 6.31
C GLY A 128 1.97 -15.25 7.00
N VAL A 129 1.46 -14.06 6.64
CA VAL A 129 1.77 -12.81 7.35
C VAL A 129 1.18 -12.83 8.77
N ALA A 130 -0.09 -13.22 8.91
CA ALA A 130 -0.76 -13.26 10.20
C ALA A 130 -0.08 -14.24 11.18
N GLU A 131 0.44 -15.36 10.69
CA GLU A 131 1.22 -16.30 11.49
C GLU A 131 2.54 -15.70 11.99
N ARG A 132 3.30 -15.03 11.10
CA ARG A 132 4.56 -14.37 11.49
C ARG A 132 4.33 -13.30 12.56
N GLU A 133 3.27 -12.52 12.44
CA GLU A 133 2.92 -11.48 13.41
C GLU A 133 2.51 -12.06 14.77
N LYS A 134 1.88 -13.24 14.80
CA LYS A 134 1.60 -13.96 16.05
C LYS A 134 2.88 -14.54 16.68
N SER A 135 3.84 -14.99 15.87
CA SER A 135 5.11 -15.53 16.37
C SER A 135 6.14 -14.46 16.76
N GLY A 136 5.99 -13.23 16.26
CA GLY A 136 6.97 -12.14 16.40
C GLY A 136 6.87 -11.31 17.69
N GLY A 137 6.22 -11.82 18.74
CA GLY A 137 6.17 -11.21 20.07
C GLY A 137 7.40 -11.45 20.95
N VAL A 138 8.46 -12.08 20.44
CA VAL A 138 9.71 -12.31 21.18
C VAL A 138 10.86 -11.67 20.41
N THR A 139 11.31 -10.51 20.89
CA THR A 139 12.62 -9.97 20.55
C THR A 139 13.67 -10.82 21.27
N PRO A 140 14.59 -11.52 20.59
CA PRO A 140 15.81 -11.96 21.25
C PRO A 140 16.65 -10.71 21.48
N SER A 141 16.89 -10.37 22.74
CA SER A 141 17.90 -9.42 23.14
C SER A 141 19.26 -9.90 22.64
N LEU A 142 19.97 -9.04 21.91
CA LEU A 142 21.44 -9.04 21.87
C LEU A 142 21.90 -7.81 22.66
#